data_AF-W1YHJ2-F1
#
_entry.id   AF-W1YHJ2-F1
#
_cell.length_a   1.000
_cell.length_b   1.000
_cell.length_c   1.000
_cell.angle_alpha   90.00
_cell.angle_beta   90.00
_cell.angle_gamma   90.00
#
_symmetry.space_group_name_H-M   'P 1'
#
loop_
_entity.id
_entity.type
_entity.pdbx_description
1 polymer ?
#
loop_
_entity_poly.entity_id
_entity_poly.type
_entity_poly.pdbx_seq_one_letter_code
_entity_poly.pdbx_strand_id
1 'polypeptide(L)'
;EKVFYRQVLDLFATSSDYNANSPEAKKFFATVQNKMHYAIHHYTASELIYNRVDSEKEFMGLTTFKGDLPTLSEAKVAKNYLTEKELRGLNQLVSGYLDFAERQAEREEVMTMA
;
A
#
# COMPACT_ATOMS: atom_id res chain seq x y z
N GLU A 1 5.41 -7.06 0.96
CA GLU A 1 4.72 -5.86 1.48
C GLU A 1 5.67 -4.82 2.07
N LYS A 2 6.53 -5.21 3.03
CA LYS A 2 7.60 -4.32 3.52
C LYS A 2 8.54 -3.78 2.45
N VAL A 3 8.58 -4.34 1.24
CA VAL A 3 9.37 -3.81 0.12
C VAL A 3 8.57 -2.76 -0.66
N PHE A 4 7.27 -2.97 -0.84
CA PHE A 4 6.40 -2.18 -1.70
C PHE A 4 6.10 -0.79 -1.14
N TYR A 5 5.51 -0.75 0.06
CA TYR A 5 5.30 0.51 0.76
C TYR A 5 6.62 1.13 1.18
N ARG A 6 7.69 0.32 1.31
CA ARG A 6 9.02 0.86 1.56
C ARG A 6 9.60 1.58 0.37
N GLN A 7 9.42 1.10 -0.86
CA GLN A 7 9.83 1.85 -2.05
C GLN A 7 9.08 3.18 -2.17
N VAL A 8 7.77 3.18 -1.89
CA VAL A 8 6.99 4.42 -1.84
C VAL A 8 7.50 5.33 -0.71
N LEU A 9 7.75 4.79 0.49
CA LEU A 9 8.34 5.53 1.61
C LEU A 9 9.73 6.08 1.29
N ASP A 10 10.60 5.30 0.65
CA ASP A 10 11.97 5.65 0.28
C ASP A 10 11.95 6.78 -0.73
N LEU A 11 10.99 6.77 -1.66
CA LEU A 11 10.77 7.88 -2.58
C LEU A 11 10.28 9.13 -1.85
N PHE A 12 9.27 9.04 -0.98
CA PHE A 12 8.81 10.21 -0.24
C PHE A 12 9.85 10.72 0.76
N ALA A 13 10.79 9.88 1.19
CA ALA A 13 11.92 10.30 2.00
C ALA A 13 12.89 11.22 1.26
N THR A 14 12.83 11.28 -0.09
CA THR A 14 13.60 12.26 -0.88
C THR A 14 12.88 13.60 -1.03
N SER A 15 11.63 13.73 -0.59
CA SER A 15 10.91 15.02 -0.60
C SER A 15 11.53 16.00 0.40
N SER A 16 11.57 17.27 0.03
CA SER A 16 12.27 18.32 0.81
C SER A 16 11.64 18.61 2.17
N ASP A 17 10.34 18.36 2.32
CA ASP A 17 9.54 18.59 3.53
C ASP A 17 9.33 17.31 4.36
N TYR A 18 10.00 16.21 4.00
CA TYR A 18 9.82 14.92 4.65
C TYR A 18 10.34 14.88 6.09
N ASN A 19 9.48 14.46 7.01
CA ASN A 19 9.87 14.07 8.37
C ASN A 19 9.17 12.77 8.76
N ALA A 20 9.92 11.66 8.85
CA ALA A 20 9.40 10.33 9.16
C ALA A 20 8.59 10.26 10.47
N ASN A 21 8.87 11.13 11.43
CA ASN A 21 8.20 11.15 12.72
C ASN A 21 7.01 12.12 12.77
N SER A 22 6.77 12.92 11.72
CA SER A 22 5.69 13.89 11.72
C SER A 22 4.32 13.21 11.58
N PRO A 23 3.30 13.68 12.31
CA PRO A 23 1.90 13.26 12.10
C PRO A 23 1.44 13.45 10.66
N GLU A 24 1.92 14.50 9.99
CA GLU A 24 1.60 14.86 8.61
C GLU A 24 2.08 13.78 7.64
N ALA A 25 3.34 13.33 7.75
CA ALA A 25 3.89 12.28 6.91
C ALA A 25 3.11 10.98 7.10
N LYS A 26 2.82 10.58 8.35
CA LYS A 26 2.01 9.38 8.65
C LYS A 26 0.62 9.45 8.02
N LYS A 27 -0.06 10.59 8.14
CA LYS A 27 -1.39 10.81 7.55
C LYS A 27 -1.32 10.77 6.02
N PHE A 28 -0.30 11.38 5.44
CA PHE A 28 -0.07 11.39 4.00
C PHE A 28 0.13 9.97 3.46
N PHE A 29 1.00 9.15 4.07
CA PHE A 29 1.19 7.75 3.64
C PHE A 29 -0.06 6.91 3.77
N ALA A 30 -0.78 7.04 4.88
CA ALA A 30 -2.06 6.36 5.06
C ALA A 30 -3.06 6.76 3.96
N THR A 31 -3.05 8.04 3.56
CA THR A 31 -3.90 8.55 2.48
C THR A 31 -3.50 7.99 1.12
N VAL A 32 -2.21 7.99 0.79
CA VAL A 32 -1.69 7.41 -0.46
C VAL A 32 -1.99 5.91 -0.53
N GLN A 33 -1.73 5.18 0.55
CA GLN A 33 -2.03 3.74 0.65
C GLN A 33 -3.52 3.47 0.38
N ASN A 34 -4.42 4.22 1.03
CA ASN A 34 -5.86 4.06 0.80
C ASN A 34 -6.28 4.44 -0.63
N LYS A 35 -5.70 5.48 -1.22
CA LYS A 35 -5.95 5.83 -2.63
C LYS A 35 -5.52 4.71 -3.58
N MET A 36 -4.38 4.08 -3.33
CA MET A 36 -3.90 2.94 -4.13
C MET A 36 -4.83 1.73 -4.01
N HIS A 37 -5.28 1.39 -2.80
CA HIS A 37 -6.29 0.35 -2.59
C HIS A 37 -7.59 0.67 -3.35
N TYR A 38 -8.08 1.90 -3.20
CA TYR A 38 -9.32 2.33 -3.85
C TYR A 38 -9.23 2.31 -5.38
N ALA A 39 -8.07 2.63 -5.95
CA ALA A 39 -7.84 2.59 -7.39
C ALA A 39 -7.92 1.18 -7.99
N ILE A 40 -7.62 0.14 -7.20
CA ILE A 40 -7.59 -1.26 -7.67
C ILE A 40 -8.94 -1.96 -7.48
N HIS A 41 -9.59 -1.73 -6.34
CA HIS A 41 -10.75 -2.52 -5.94
C HIS A 41 -11.88 -1.68 -5.33
N HIS A 42 -11.81 -0.34 -5.39
CA HIS A 42 -12.86 0.58 -4.93
C HIS A 42 -13.22 0.49 -3.44
N TYR A 43 -12.28 0.03 -2.62
CA TYR A 43 -12.41 0.02 -1.16
C TYR A 43 -11.16 0.63 -0.53
N THR A 44 -11.30 1.26 0.63
CA THR A 44 -10.17 1.52 1.53
C THR A 44 -9.63 0.20 2.09
N ALA A 45 -8.42 0.24 2.68
CA ALA A 45 -7.84 -0.95 3.30
C ALA A 45 -8.75 -1.54 4.40
N SER A 46 -9.36 -0.68 5.22
CA SER A 46 -10.27 -1.09 6.29
C SER A 46 -11.57 -1.69 5.77
N GLU A 47 -12.18 -1.08 4.75
CA GLU A 47 -13.40 -1.61 4.12
C GLU A 47 -13.15 -2.94 3.43
N LEU A 48 -11.99 -3.11 2.78
CA LEU A 48 -11.60 -4.37 2.16
C LEU A 48 -11.55 -5.51 3.19
N ILE A 49 -10.88 -5.28 4.32
CA ILE A 49 -10.78 -6.27 5.40
C ILE A 49 -12.18 -6.58 5.93
N TYR A 50 -12.97 -5.56 6.26
CA TYR A 50 -14.32 -5.74 6.77
C TYR A 50 -15.21 -6.56 5.82
N ASN A 51 -15.11 -6.33 4.52
CA ASN A 51 -15.93 -7.00 3.52
C ASN A 51 -15.46 -8.43 3.18
N ARG A 52 -14.16 -8.74 3.36
CA ARG A 52 -13.57 -10.02 2.91
C ARG A 52 -13.28 -11.00 4.05
N VAL A 53 -13.12 -10.52 5.27
CA VAL A 53 -12.94 -11.39 6.46
C VAL A 53 -14.21 -12.20 6.67
N ASP A 54 -14.07 -13.53 6.73
CA ASP A 54 -15.20 -14.43 6.90
C ASP A 54 -14.77 -15.74 7.57
N SER A 55 -15.32 -16.06 8.74
CA SER A 55 -14.97 -17.27 9.49
C SER A 55 -15.41 -18.57 8.80
N GLU A 56 -16.35 -18.52 7.87
CA GLU A 56 -16.82 -19.70 7.13
C GLU A 56 -15.90 -20.03 5.94
N LYS A 57 -15.03 -19.11 5.54
CA LYS A 57 -14.06 -19.30 4.45
C LYS A 57 -12.78 -19.94 4.96
N GLU A 58 -12.15 -20.72 4.09
CA GLU A 58 -10.79 -21.23 4.34
C GLU A 58 -9.85 -20.06 4.62
N PHE A 59 -9.01 -20.22 5.65
CA PHE A 59 -8.09 -19.19 6.12
C PHE A 59 -8.74 -17.82 6.36
N MET A 60 -10.01 -17.78 6.78
CA MET A 60 -10.79 -16.55 6.99
C MET A 60 -10.93 -15.63 5.75
N GLY A 61 -10.72 -16.18 4.55
CA GLY A 61 -10.71 -15.43 3.29
C GLY A 61 -9.35 -14.82 2.90
N LEU A 62 -8.28 -15.10 3.65
CA LEU A 62 -6.93 -14.70 3.24
C LEU A 62 -6.49 -15.49 2.00
N THR A 63 -5.96 -14.78 1.01
CA THR A 63 -5.38 -15.36 -0.21
C THR A 63 -3.86 -15.51 -0.11
N THR A 64 -3.22 -14.70 0.75
CA THR A 64 -1.76 -14.67 0.90
C THR A 64 -1.37 -14.55 2.37
N PHE A 65 -0.63 -15.52 2.89
CA PHE A 65 -0.04 -15.49 4.23
C PHE A 65 1.21 -16.38 4.25
N LYS A 66 2.01 -16.29 5.31
CA LYS A 66 3.23 -17.08 5.46
C LYS A 66 2.97 -18.30 6.32
N GLY A 67 3.55 -19.43 5.92
CA GLY A 67 3.41 -20.70 6.63
C GLY A 67 2.09 -21.39 6.35
N ASP A 68 1.73 -22.36 7.19
CA ASP A 68 0.60 -23.26 6.95
C ASP A 68 -0.74 -22.69 7.46
N LEU A 69 -0.71 -21.75 8.41
CA LEU A 69 -1.90 -21.14 9.01
C LEU A 69 -1.73 -19.61 9.14
N PRO A 70 -2.78 -18.82 8.84
CA PRO A 70 -2.73 -17.38 8.93
C PRO A 70 -2.66 -16.92 10.39
N THR A 71 -1.88 -15.88 10.64
CA THR A 71 -1.78 -15.23 11.95
C THR A 71 -2.74 -14.04 12.06
N LEU A 72 -3.10 -13.63 13.29
CA LEU A 72 -3.90 -12.42 13.53
C LEU A 72 -3.24 -11.17 12.91
N SER A 73 -1.91 -11.11 12.92
CA SER A 73 -1.16 -10.02 12.31
C SER A 73 -1.37 -9.96 10.80
N GLU A 74 -1.48 -11.11 10.13
CA GLU A 74 -1.74 -11.19 8.69
C GLU A 74 -3.20 -10.92 8.34
N ALA A 75 -4.13 -11.31 9.21
CA ALA A 75 -5.55 -10.99 9.04
C ALA A 75 -5.84 -9.47 9.15
N LYS A 76 -4.95 -8.70 9.77
CA LYS A 76 -5.03 -7.23 9.82
C LYS A 76 -4.51 -6.53 8.56
N VAL A 77 -3.96 -7.29 7.61
CA VAL A 77 -3.30 -6.74 6.43
C VAL A 77 -4.21 -6.87 5.21
N ALA A 78 -4.73 -5.74 4.73
CA ALA A 78 -5.67 -5.67 3.61
C ALA A 78 -5.16 -6.36 2.34
N LYS A 79 -3.87 -6.22 2.01
CA LYS A 79 -3.24 -6.86 0.85
C LYS A 79 -3.44 -8.38 0.83
N ASN A 80 -3.49 -9.02 1.99
CA ASN A 80 -3.58 -10.47 2.11
C ASN A 80 -4.96 -11.01 1.73
N TYR A 81 -5.93 -10.13 1.47
CA TYR A 81 -7.25 -10.47 0.93
C TYR A 81 -7.38 -10.17 -0.56
N LEU A 82 -6.32 -9.66 -1.21
CA LEU A 82 -6.35 -9.33 -2.64
C LEU A 82 -6.24 -10.59 -3.50
N THR A 83 -6.96 -10.60 -4.61
CA THR A 83 -6.78 -11.58 -5.67
C THR A 83 -5.45 -11.35 -6.40
N GLU A 84 -4.95 -12.35 -7.12
CA GLU A 84 -3.72 -12.22 -7.91
C GLU A 84 -3.80 -11.07 -8.92
N LYS A 85 -4.98 -10.87 -9.55
CA LYS A 85 -5.22 -9.78 -10.50
C LYS A 85 -5.13 -8.41 -9.83
N GLU A 86 -5.75 -8.25 -8.66
CA GLU A 86 -5.69 -7.01 -7.89
C GLU A 86 -4.27 -6.72 -7.38
N LEU A 87 -3.58 -7.75 -6.89
CA LEU A 87 -2.20 -7.62 -6.42
C LEU A 87 -1.25 -7.22 -7.57
N ARG A 88 -1.46 -7.78 -8.78
CA ARG A 88 -0.74 -7.35 -9.99
C ARG A 88 -1.04 -5.91 -10.36
N GLY A 89 -2.31 -5.49 -10.33
CA GLY A 89 -2.70 -4.11 -10.60
C GLY A 89 -2.07 -3.14 -9.61
N LEU A 90 -2.10 -3.47 -8.31
CA LEU A 90 -1.46 -2.67 -7.27
C LEU A 90 0.05 -2.51 -7.56
N ASN A 91 0.73 -3.61 -7.90
CA ASN A 91 2.15 -3.58 -8.25
C ASN A 91 2.46 -2.66 -9.44
N GLN A 92 1.61 -2.66 -10.47
CA GLN A 92 1.75 -1.80 -11.64
C GLN A 92 1.57 -0.32 -11.29
N LEU A 93 0.57 0.02 -10.46
CA LEU A 93 0.33 1.40 -10.04
C LEU A 93 1.54 1.99 -9.31
N VAL A 94 2.15 1.24 -8.40
CA VAL A 94 3.32 1.74 -7.68
C VAL A 94 4.56 1.79 -8.55
N SER A 95 4.75 0.83 -9.44
CA SER A 95 5.86 0.91 -10.41
C SER A 95 5.73 2.20 -11.24
N GLY A 96 4.53 2.49 -11.76
CA GLY A 96 4.28 3.73 -12.49
C GLY A 96 4.44 5.00 -11.65
N TYR A 97 4.16 4.93 -10.34
CA TYR A 97 4.40 6.05 -9.42
C TYR A 97 5.90 6.30 -9.21
N LEU A 98 6.70 5.24 -9.05
CA LEU A 98 8.16 5.34 -8.94
C LEU A 98 8.76 5.91 -10.23
N ASP A 99 8.34 5.41 -11.39
CA ASP A 99 8.80 5.91 -12.69
C ASP A 99 8.46 7.41 -12.88
N PHE A 100 7.29 7.84 -12.38
CA PHE A 100 6.90 9.25 -12.41
C PHE A 100 7.81 10.10 -11.55
N ALA A 101 8.10 9.65 -10.34
CA ALA A 101 8.89 10.41 -9.40
C ALA A 101 10.38 10.45 -9.80
N GLU A 102 10.91 9.38 -10.39
CA GLU A 102 12.25 9.35 -11.00
C GLU A 102 12.36 10.43 -12.09
N ARG A 103 11.37 10.55 -12.98
CA ARG A 103 11.36 11.63 -13.99
C ARG A 103 11.30 13.03 -13.40
N GLN A 104 10.62 13.22 -12.26
CA GLN A 104 10.61 14.52 -11.57
C GLN A 104 11.98 14.84 -10.98
N ALA A 105 12.64 13.84 -10.39
CA ALA A 105 14.00 13.98 -9.88
C ALA A 105 15.00 14.30 -11.02
N GLU A 106 14.89 13.65 -12.19
CA GLU A 106 15.72 13.94 -13.37
C GLU A 106 15.56 15.38 -13.88
N ARG A 107 14.40 15.99 -13.66
CA ARG A 107 14.09 17.38 -14.05
C ARG A 107 14.50 18.41 -13.00
N GLU A 108 15.13 17.97 -11.90
CA GLU A 108 15.45 18.80 -10.73
C GLU A 108 14.21 19.49 -10.13
N GLU A 109 13.02 18.92 -10.36
CA GLU A 109 11.78 19.43 -9.77
C GLU A 109 11.67 18.93 -8.33
N VAL A 110 11.63 19.87 -7.38
CA VAL A 110 11.53 19.54 -5.95
C VAL A 110 10.18 18.89 -5.67
N MET A 111 10.21 17.67 -5.14
CA MET A 111 9.03 17.00 -4.63
C MET A 111 8.71 17.46 -3.20
N THR A 112 7.42 17.71 -2.96
CA THR A 112 6.86 18.04 -1.64
C THR A 112 5.70 17.10 -1.30
N MET A 113 5.42 16.91 -0.02
CA MET A 113 4.25 16.15 0.45
C MET A 113 2.96 16.98 0.49
N ALA A 114 3.10 18.31 0.55
CA ALA A 114 2.00 19.28 0.70
C ALA A 114 1.08 19.41 -0.53
#